data_AF-A0A929SJW9-F1
#
_entry.id   AF-A0A929SJW9-F1
#
_cell.length_a   1.000
_cell.length_b   1.000
_cell.length_c   1.000
_cell.angle_alpha   90.00
_cell.angle_beta   90.00
_cell.angle_gamma   90.00
#
_symmetry.space_group_name_H-M   'P 1'
#
loop_
_entity.id
_entity.type
_entity.pdbx_description
1 polymer ?
#
loop_
_entity_poly.entity_id
_entity_poly.type
_entity_poly.pdbx_seq_one_letter_code
_entity_poly.pdbx_strand_id
1 'polypeptide(L)'
;MKIRFLGATQRVTGSNYLVEAAGKKFLVDCGLNQGSMEDELFNDLPFAYNVNEIDFMLLTHAHIDHSGRIPKLYKDGFRAPIYATKATCDLCEIMLPDSGYIQETENEIKNKKRKRLGKKPTLEPLYTAEDAKKSIEVFKPINYDEIIDVAPGIQVRFNDAGHMLGSAIIEVWVTENDKINKIVFSGDLGNNDIPLLSQPTMIEDADYLVMESTYGNRLHIKNDQKASLFLDIVYETLAKGGTVVIPSFAVGRTQEILYELNKLREQHLDDEEFQRKYRMLMEVPVYVDSPLAVSATEVFKKNMNLFSDDIKEEIQKGDNPLDFDGLRFTRSVEDSKALNESTDPCIIISASGMCDVGRIKHHLKHHLWNYLDTILFVGYQAPGTLGRRIVDGEKEVKVLGEDISVEARVEYIEGYSGHADQEGLLNFVYSFKNKRPKKIFLIHGEPEPQTVLRDKILSTLDDVDVCIPKFGEAYELDGVKDGCIDCIDNPMDKQISRIELIEKMQALEKELVDMENQLKFNIDDSMNSDDGMNKLNARVNDLRMQIIELMNGE
;
A
#
# COMPACT_ATOMS: atom_id res chain seq x y z
N MET A 1 -2.36 31.42 3.27
CA MET A 1 -2.50 29.95 3.26
C MET A 1 -1.45 29.33 4.16
N LYS A 2 -1.80 28.29 4.91
CA LYS A 2 -0.89 27.53 5.78
C LYS A 2 -1.12 26.04 5.57
N ILE A 3 -0.05 25.25 5.51
CA ILE A 3 -0.09 23.78 5.45
C ILE A 3 0.65 23.18 6.64
N ARG A 4 0.11 22.11 7.21
CA ARG A 4 0.74 21.31 8.26
C ARG A 4 0.77 19.85 7.87
N PHE A 5 1.94 19.24 7.97
CA PHE A 5 2.17 17.85 7.60
C PHE A 5 1.98 16.94 8.81
N LEU A 6 1.01 16.04 8.76
CA LEU A 6 0.58 15.19 9.89
C LEU A 6 0.62 13.69 9.55
N GLY A 7 1.28 13.33 8.46
CA GLY A 7 1.26 11.99 7.91
C GLY A 7 2.14 11.88 6.66
N ALA A 8 2.62 10.68 6.35
CA ALA A 8 3.52 10.40 5.21
C ALA A 8 4.72 11.37 5.10
N THR A 9 5.29 11.78 6.24
CA THR A 9 6.51 12.58 6.33
C THR A 9 7.71 11.68 6.59
N GLN A 10 8.64 11.57 5.65
CA GLN A 10 9.79 10.66 5.71
C GLN A 10 9.42 9.17 5.92
N ARG A 11 8.26 8.79 5.38
CA ARG A 11 7.71 7.44 5.33
C ARG A 11 6.72 7.36 4.17
N VAL A 12 6.37 6.15 3.76
CA VAL A 12 5.38 5.93 2.69
C VAL A 12 3.95 6.11 3.22
N THR A 13 3.57 5.43 4.30
CA THR A 13 2.14 5.32 4.66
C THR A 13 1.60 6.46 5.55
N GLY A 14 0.26 6.54 5.65
CA GLY A 14 -0.43 7.37 6.62
C GLY A 14 -0.62 8.83 6.22
N SER A 15 -0.83 9.11 4.93
CA SER A 15 -1.02 10.46 4.36
C SER A 15 -2.09 11.26 5.09
N ASN A 16 -1.75 12.46 5.57
CA ASN A 16 -2.67 13.35 6.28
C ASN A 16 -2.09 14.77 6.31
N TYR A 17 -2.71 15.69 5.57
CA TYR A 17 -2.26 17.08 5.47
C TYR A 17 -3.38 18.03 5.86
N LEU A 18 -3.11 18.93 6.82
CA LEU A 18 -4.05 19.95 7.25
C LEU A 18 -3.71 21.28 6.57
N VAL A 19 -4.68 21.84 5.85
CA VAL A 19 -4.55 23.13 5.18
C VAL A 19 -5.52 24.14 5.80
N GLU A 20 -5.00 25.32 6.11
CA GLU A 20 -5.76 26.46 6.62
C GLU A 20 -5.68 27.61 5.59
N ALA A 21 -6.80 27.98 5.00
CA ALA A 21 -6.85 28.93 3.90
C ALA A 21 -8.25 29.56 3.76
N ALA A 22 -8.33 30.84 3.37
CA ALA A 22 -9.58 31.58 3.17
C ALA A 22 -10.55 31.51 4.38
N GLY A 23 -10.00 31.42 5.60
CA GLY A 23 -10.78 31.25 6.84
C GLY A 23 -11.40 29.86 7.01
N LYS A 24 -10.93 28.87 6.24
CA LYS A 24 -11.37 27.47 6.25
C LYS A 24 -10.24 26.53 6.65
N LYS A 25 -10.59 25.39 7.22
CA LYS A 25 -9.67 24.28 7.53
C LYS A 25 -10.12 23.05 6.77
N PHE A 26 -9.24 22.45 5.97
CA PHE A 26 -9.55 21.24 5.23
C PHE A 26 -8.40 20.24 5.28
N LEU A 27 -8.73 18.98 5.03
CA LEU A 27 -7.77 17.90 4.98
C LEU A 27 -7.50 17.51 3.52
N VAL A 28 -6.28 17.12 3.23
CA VAL A 28 -5.93 16.33 2.04
C VAL A 28 -5.46 14.98 2.53
N ASP A 29 -6.19 13.94 2.16
CA ASP A 29 -6.04 12.56 2.60
C ASP A 29 -6.15 12.32 4.13
N CYS A 30 -6.44 11.08 4.51
CA CYS A 30 -6.49 10.61 5.89
C CYS A 30 -6.28 9.09 5.93
N GLY A 31 -5.04 8.67 5.78
CA GLY A 31 -4.65 7.28 5.67
C GLY A 31 -4.20 6.60 6.95
N LEU A 32 -4.20 5.26 6.94
CA LEU A 32 -3.59 4.43 7.99
C LEU A 32 -2.07 4.35 7.79
N ASN A 33 -1.34 4.41 8.90
CA ASN A 33 0.07 4.03 8.92
C ASN A 33 0.13 2.49 8.95
N GLN A 34 0.98 1.88 8.13
CA GLN A 34 1.12 0.43 8.00
C GLN A 34 2.61 0.05 7.95
N GLY A 35 2.96 -1.07 8.57
CA GLY A 35 4.29 -1.66 8.51
C GLY A 35 4.80 -2.11 9.88
N SER A 36 4.97 -1.16 10.80
CA SER A 36 5.54 -1.41 12.13
C SER A 36 4.49 -1.45 13.25
N MET A 37 4.86 -1.95 14.43
CA MET A 37 4.01 -1.85 15.62
C MET A 37 3.83 -0.39 16.05
N GLU A 38 4.82 0.47 15.80
CA GLU A 38 4.72 1.91 16.02
C GLU A 38 3.62 2.54 15.15
N ASP A 39 3.50 2.10 13.90
CA ASP A 39 2.46 2.56 12.98
C ASP A 39 1.05 2.17 13.45
N GLU A 40 0.88 0.93 13.93
CA GLU A 40 -0.38 0.49 14.55
C GLU A 40 -0.76 1.39 15.73
N LEU A 41 0.18 1.67 16.63
CA LEU A 41 -0.04 2.51 17.82
C LEU A 41 -0.30 3.97 17.44
N PHE A 42 0.37 4.49 16.41
CA PHE A 42 0.15 5.85 15.94
C PHE A 42 -1.28 6.05 15.43
N ASN A 43 -1.86 5.03 14.79
CA ASN A 43 -3.24 5.12 14.28
C ASN A 43 -4.27 5.34 15.41
N ASP A 44 -4.05 4.73 16.58
CA ASP A 44 -4.89 4.85 17.78
C ASP A 44 -4.85 6.24 18.43
N LEU A 45 -3.81 7.03 18.15
CA LEU A 45 -3.67 8.35 18.74
C LEU A 45 -4.80 9.30 18.29
N PRO A 46 -5.22 10.24 19.18
CA PRO A 46 -6.10 11.33 18.79
C PRO A 46 -5.48 12.13 17.63
N PHE A 47 -6.33 12.68 16.76
CA PHE A 47 -5.86 13.59 15.72
C PHE A 47 -5.24 14.84 16.35
N ALA A 48 -4.20 15.38 15.70
CA ALA A 48 -3.52 16.60 16.15
C ALA A 48 -4.34 17.90 15.92
N TYR A 49 -5.61 17.75 15.52
CA TYR A 49 -6.55 18.82 15.22
C TYR A 49 -7.94 18.46 15.74
N ASN A 50 -8.77 19.48 15.92
CA ASN A 50 -10.18 19.29 16.25
C ASN A 50 -10.94 18.89 14.98
N VAL A 51 -11.42 17.64 14.93
CA VAL A 51 -12.13 17.08 13.79
C VAL A 51 -13.43 17.83 13.45
N ASN A 52 -14.03 18.51 14.43
CA ASN A 52 -15.26 19.30 14.25
C ASN A 52 -15.01 20.67 13.60
N GLU A 53 -13.75 21.12 13.52
CA GLU A 53 -13.37 22.38 12.87
C GLU A 53 -13.02 22.19 11.39
N ILE A 54 -12.99 20.95 10.89
CA ILE A 54 -12.66 20.67 9.50
C ILE A 54 -13.90 20.89 8.63
N ASP A 55 -13.81 21.80 7.68
CA ASP A 55 -14.89 22.22 6.78
C ASP A 55 -15.15 21.21 5.64
N PHE A 56 -14.11 20.53 5.16
CA PHE A 56 -14.19 19.49 4.13
C PHE A 56 -12.87 18.69 4.06
N MET A 57 -12.87 17.60 3.30
CA MET A 57 -11.68 16.83 2.94
C MET A 57 -11.61 16.65 1.42
N LEU A 58 -10.39 16.63 0.89
CA LEU A 58 -10.08 16.22 -0.46
C LEU A 58 -9.35 14.88 -0.39
N LEU A 59 -9.82 13.87 -1.10
CA LEU A 59 -9.21 12.53 -1.12
C LEU A 59 -8.65 12.24 -2.50
N THR A 60 -7.35 11.97 -2.57
CA THR A 60 -6.64 11.71 -3.83
C THR A 60 -7.04 10.39 -4.45
N HIS A 61 -7.07 9.31 -3.66
CA HIS A 61 -7.44 7.97 -4.13
C HIS A 61 -7.82 7.03 -2.99
N ALA A 62 -8.21 5.79 -3.33
CA ALA A 62 -8.86 4.87 -2.41
C ALA A 62 -7.90 3.98 -1.58
N HIS A 63 -6.59 4.00 -1.79
CA HIS A 63 -5.68 3.17 -1.00
C HIS A 63 -5.77 3.49 0.50
N ILE A 64 -5.51 2.48 1.33
CA ILE A 64 -5.77 2.53 2.77
C ILE A 64 -4.79 3.45 3.51
N ASP A 65 -3.61 3.65 2.97
CA ASP A 65 -2.62 4.65 3.40
C ASP A 65 -2.94 6.09 2.97
N HIS A 66 -4.04 6.31 2.23
CA HIS A 66 -4.63 7.63 1.94
C HIS A 66 -6.06 7.80 2.48
N SER A 67 -6.84 6.72 2.61
CA SER A 67 -8.26 6.76 2.99
C SER A 67 -8.58 6.05 4.31
N GLY A 68 -7.68 5.20 4.80
CA GLY A 68 -7.97 4.20 5.82
C GLY A 68 -8.29 4.75 7.21
N ARG A 69 -8.00 6.01 7.53
CA ARG A 69 -8.39 6.65 8.80
C ARG A 69 -9.67 7.47 8.70
N ILE A 70 -10.29 7.57 7.51
CA ILE A 70 -11.58 8.26 7.34
C ILE A 70 -12.67 7.68 8.28
N PRO A 71 -12.83 6.36 8.45
CA PRO A 71 -13.81 5.84 9.39
C PRO A 71 -13.56 6.24 10.84
N LYS A 72 -12.28 6.30 11.27
CA LYS A 72 -11.89 6.83 12.58
C LYS A 72 -12.24 8.31 12.70
N LEU A 73 -11.92 9.10 11.67
CA LEU A 73 -12.23 10.54 11.61
C LEU A 73 -13.74 10.78 11.76
N TYR A 74 -14.55 9.98 11.07
CA TYR A 74 -16.00 9.99 11.19
C TYR A 74 -16.47 9.57 12.60
N LYS A 75 -15.90 8.51 13.18
CA LYS A 75 -16.21 8.08 14.56
C LYS A 75 -15.88 9.16 15.60
N ASP A 76 -14.81 9.93 15.38
CA ASP A 76 -14.36 11.00 16.28
C ASP A 76 -15.19 12.30 16.17
N GLY A 77 -16.09 12.41 15.17
CA GLY A 77 -17.07 13.50 15.08
C GLY A 77 -17.15 14.22 13.74
N PHE A 78 -16.24 13.96 12.80
CA PHE A 78 -16.26 14.60 11.49
C PHE A 78 -17.53 14.26 10.69
N ARG A 79 -18.22 15.27 10.15
CA ARG A 79 -19.43 15.13 9.34
C ARG A 79 -19.43 16.00 8.07
N ALA A 80 -18.30 16.63 7.76
CA ALA A 80 -18.17 17.51 6.61
C ALA A 80 -17.96 16.69 5.33
N PRO A 81 -18.18 17.28 4.13
CA PRO A 81 -18.07 16.55 2.88
C PRO A 81 -16.63 16.11 2.57
N ILE A 82 -16.49 14.92 1.99
CA ILE A 82 -15.25 14.37 1.43
C ILE A 82 -15.38 14.37 -0.09
N TYR A 83 -14.61 15.21 -0.78
CA TYR A 83 -14.62 15.28 -2.24
C TYR A 83 -13.58 14.31 -2.82
N ALA A 84 -14.03 13.43 -3.69
CA ALA A 84 -13.21 12.45 -4.38
C ALA A 84 -13.83 12.10 -5.75
N THR A 85 -13.06 11.52 -6.65
CA THR A 85 -13.61 11.04 -7.92
C THR A 85 -14.69 9.97 -7.69
N LYS A 86 -15.60 9.80 -8.66
CA LYS A 86 -16.65 8.78 -8.56
C LYS A 86 -16.09 7.38 -8.32
N ALA A 87 -15.05 7.00 -9.06
CA ALA A 87 -14.43 5.68 -8.90
C ALA A 87 -13.70 5.53 -7.55
N THR A 88 -13.07 6.58 -7.02
CA THR A 88 -12.51 6.55 -5.66
C THR A 88 -13.61 6.36 -4.60
N CYS A 89 -14.78 6.98 -4.77
CA CYS A 89 -15.92 6.74 -3.89
C CYS A 89 -16.40 5.28 -3.95
N ASP A 90 -16.55 4.72 -5.15
CA ASP A 90 -16.98 3.33 -5.37
C ASP A 90 -15.98 2.31 -4.79
N LEU A 91 -14.69 2.61 -4.85
CA LEU A 91 -13.65 1.78 -4.23
C LEU A 91 -13.67 1.92 -2.70
N CYS A 92 -13.84 3.12 -2.16
CA CYS A 92 -13.95 3.33 -0.71
C CYS A 92 -15.16 2.61 -0.10
N GLU A 93 -16.27 2.48 -0.84
CA GLU A 93 -17.47 1.72 -0.44
C GLU A 93 -17.17 0.25 -0.11
N ILE A 94 -16.15 -0.34 -0.72
CA ILE A 94 -15.76 -1.74 -0.48
C ILE A 94 -14.49 -1.86 0.37
N MET A 95 -13.52 -0.96 0.19
CA MET A 95 -12.21 -1.03 0.85
C MET A 95 -12.27 -0.64 2.33
N LEU A 96 -13.01 0.41 2.67
CA LEU A 96 -13.09 0.87 4.06
C LEU A 96 -13.81 -0.14 4.96
N PRO A 97 -14.95 -0.76 4.55
CA PRO A 97 -15.58 -1.81 5.34
C PRO A 97 -14.74 -3.08 5.47
N ASP A 98 -13.99 -3.47 4.43
CA ASP A 98 -13.07 -4.61 4.49
C ASP A 98 -11.94 -4.35 5.51
N SER A 99 -11.35 -3.14 5.49
CA SER A 99 -10.38 -2.70 6.50
C SER A 99 -10.96 -2.76 7.91
N GLY A 100 -12.20 -2.31 8.10
CA GLY A 100 -12.90 -2.38 9.40
C GLY A 100 -13.09 -3.84 9.86
N TYR A 101 -13.46 -4.74 8.95
CA TYR A 101 -13.62 -6.16 9.26
C TYR A 101 -12.30 -6.84 9.66
N ILE A 102 -11.19 -6.49 8.99
CA ILE A 102 -9.85 -6.96 9.35
C ILE A 102 -9.51 -6.53 10.78
N GLN A 103 -9.73 -5.26 11.11
CA GLN A 103 -9.45 -4.72 12.44
C GLN A 103 -10.30 -5.34 13.55
N GLU A 104 -11.58 -5.62 13.27
CA GLU A 104 -12.47 -6.35 14.20
C GLU A 104 -11.92 -7.76 14.46
N THR A 105 -11.55 -8.48 13.39
CA THR A 105 -11.04 -9.85 13.46
C THR A 105 -9.72 -9.93 14.23
N GLU A 106 -8.79 -9.01 13.97
CA GLU A 106 -7.51 -8.93 14.68
C GLU A 106 -7.70 -8.60 16.17
N ASN A 107 -8.60 -7.66 16.49
CA ASN A 107 -8.91 -7.34 17.88
C ASN A 107 -9.56 -8.50 18.62
N GLU A 108 -10.43 -9.27 17.97
CA GLU A 108 -10.97 -10.50 18.55
C GLU A 108 -9.86 -11.49 18.90
N ILE A 109 -8.90 -11.70 18.00
CA ILE A 109 -7.75 -12.60 18.24
C ILE A 109 -6.91 -12.07 19.42
N LYS A 110 -6.57 -10.77 19.42
CA LYS A 110 -5.82 -10.12 20.52
C LYS A 110 -6.57 -10.29 21.85
N ASN A 111 -7.88 -10.07 21.89
CA ASN A 111 -8.71 -10.24 23.07
C ASN A 111 -8.82 -11.70 23.55
N LYS A 112 -8.94 -12.67 22.62
CA LYS A 112 -8.91 -14.11 22.94
C LYS A 112 -7.58 -14.49 23.61
N LYS A 113 -6.44 -13.99 23.12
CA LYS A 113 -5.12 -14.19 23.75
C LYS A 113 -5.05 -13.55 25.15
N ARG A 114 -5.54 -12.32 25.32
CA ARG A 114 -5.60 -11.64 26.62
C ARG A 114 -6.42 -12.42 27.65
N LYS A 115 -7.58 -12.93 27.26
CA LYS A 115 -8.44 -13.75 28.12
C LYS A 115 -7.74 -15.02 28.59
N ARG A 116 -6.97 -15.69 27.71
CA ARG A 116 -6.14 -16.85 28.07
C ARG A 116 -5.04 -16.49 29.08
N LEU A 117 -4.50 -15.28 29.00
CA LEU A 117 -3.51 -14.74 29.93
C LEU A 117 -4.13 -14.16 31.23
N GLY A 118 -5.43 -14.37 31.48
CA GLY A 118 -6.14 -13.81 32.64
C GLY A 118 -6.34 -12.29 32.61
N LYS A 119 -6.03 -11.62 31.49
CA LYS A 119 -6.22 -10.18 31.30
C LYS A 119 -7.65 -9.90 30.80
N LYS A 120 -8.20 -8.73 31.14
CA LYS A 120 -9.51 -8.31 30.64
C LYS A 120 -9.45 -8.05 29.11
N PRO A 121 -10.39 -8.62 28.31
CA PRO A 121 -10.49 -8.38 26.88
C PRO A 121 -11.26 -7.08 26.63
N THR A 122 -10.56 -5.95 26.68
CA THR A 122 -11.15 -4.60 26.53
C THR A 122 -10.51 -3.82 25.39
N LEU A 123 -9.80 -4.49 24.48
CA LEU A 123 -9.30 -3.84 23.28
C LEU A 123 -10.45 -3.67 22.30
N GLU A 124 -10.63 -2.46 21.82
CA GLU A 124 -11.62 -2.11 20.81
C GLU A 124 -10.89 -1.85 19.48
N PRO A 125 -11.50 -2.16 18.34
CA PRO A 125 -10.95 -1.74 17.06
C PRO A 125 -10.98 -0.23 16.90
N LEU A 126 -10.03 0.28 16.11
CA LEU A 126 -9.97 1.69 15.75
C LEU A 126 -11.33 2.13 15.19
N TYR A 127 -11.87 1.32 14.29
CA TYR A 127 -13.24 1.40 13.78
C TYR A 127 -13.74 0.02 13.33
N THR A 128 -15.06 -0.12 13.24
CA THR A 128 -15.73 -1.35 12.76
C THR A 128 -16.06 -1.27 11.27
N ALA A 129 -16.38 -2.40 10.63
CA ALA A 129 -16.91 -2.40 9.26
C ALA A 129 -18.19 -1.54 9.13
N GLU A 130 -18.99 -1.44 10.20
CA GLU A 130 -20.19 -0.61 10.25
C GLU A 130 -19.87 0.89 10.34
N ASP A 131 -18.87 1.28 11.13
CA ASP A 131 -18.39 2.67 11.17
C ASP A 131 -17.88 3.11 9.80
N ALA A 132 -17.15 2.22 9.10
CA ALA A 132 -16.68 2.46 7.75
C ALA A 132 -17.82 2.65 6.75
N LYS A 133 -18.84 1.79 6.77
CA LYS A 133 -20.04 1.95 5.93
C LYS A 133 -20.75 3.28 6.16
N LYS A 134 -20.87 3.70 7.42
CA LYS A 134 -21.47 5.00 7.76
C LYS A 134 -20.65 6.16 7.24
N SER A 135 -19.31 6.06 7.29
CA SER A 135 -18.43 7.14 6.81
C SER A 135 -18.59 7.45 5.31
N ILE A 136 -19.13 6.51 4.52
CA ILE A 136 -19.41 6.74 3.10
C ILE A 136 -20.47 7.84 2.89
N GLU A 137 -21.37 8.08 3.85
CA GLU A 137 -22.48 9.03 3.70
C GLU A 137 -22.03 10.48 3.44
N VAL A 138 -20.79 10.82 3.82
CA VAL A 138 -20.22 12.15 3.64
C VAL A 138 -19.38 12.29 2.36
N PHE A 139 -19.22 11.21 1.58
CA PHE A 139 -18.51 11.26 0.31
C PHE A 139 -19.34 11.98 -0.76
N LYS A 140 -18.68 12.86 -1.51
CA LYS A 140 -19.24 13.61 -2.63
C LYS A 140 -18.44 13.32 -3.89
N PRO A 141 -18.99 12.54 -4.84
CA PRO A 141 -18.31 12.23 -6.07
C PRO A 141 -18.21 13.48 -6.95
N ILE A 142 -17.06 13.64 -7.60
CA ILE A 142 -16.77 14.72 -8.55
C ILE A 142 -16.14 14.15 -9.81
N ASN A 143 -16.20 14.90 -10.91
CA ASN A 143 -15.60 14.51 -12.19
C ASN A 143 -14.16 15.02 -12.29
N TYR A 144 -13.39 14.39 -13.16
CA TYR A 144 -12.11 14.95 -13.60
C TYR A 144 -12.32 16.24 -14.40
N ASP A 145 -11.30 17.09 -14.39
CA ASP A 145 -11.16 18.30 -15.20
C ASP A 145 -12.22 19.38 -14.95
N GLU A 146 -13.07 19.20 -13.95
CA GLU A 146 -14.10 20.15 -13.53
C GLU A 146 -13.56 21.03 -12.39
N ILE A 147 -13.64 22.36 -12.56
CA ILE A 147 -13.35 23.31 -11.48
C ILE A 147 -14.63 23.50 -10.66
N ILE A 148 -14.55 23.18 -9.36
CA ILE A 148 -15.68 23.29 -8.43
C ILE A 148 -15.34 24.23 -7.26
N ASP A 149 -16.34 25.01 -6.84
CA ASP A 149 -16.26 25.82 -5.61
C ASP A 149 -16.63 24.96 -4.40
N VAL A 150 -15.63 24.55 -3.61
CA VAL A 150 -15.86 23.73 -2.40
C VAL A 150 -16.12 24.57 -1.15
N ALA A 151 -15.62 25.80 -1.14
CA ALA A 151 -15.88 26.80 -0.10
C ALA A 151 -15.64 28.22 -0.65
N PRO A 152 -16.17 29.28 -0.01
CA PRO A 152 -15.89 30.65 -0.43
C PRO A 152 -14.38 30.93 -0.48
N GLY A 153 -13.88 31.32 -1.65
CA GLY A 153 -12.46 31.58 -1.87
C GLY A 153 -11.60 30.33 -2.08
N ILE A 154 -12.18 29.14 -2.20
CA ILE A 154 -11.46 27.88 -2.48
C ILE A 154 -12.12 27.13 -3.63
N GLN A 155 -11.36 26.99 -4.71
CA GLN A 155 -11.72 26.19 -5.88
C GLN A 155 -10.79 24.99 -6.00
N VAL A 156 -11.32 23.86 -6.46
CA VAL A 156 -10.52 22.65 -6.67
C VAL A 156 -10.81 22.03 -8.03
N ARG A 157 -9.80 21.35 -8.59
CA ARG A 157 -9.91 20.51 -9.78
C ARG A 157 -9.16 19.22 -9.54
N PHE A 158 -9.76 18.12 -9.96
CA PHE A 158 -9.18 16.80 -9.87
C PHE A 158 -8.77 16.41 -11.29
N ASN A 159 -7.52 16.01 -11.48
CA ASN A 159 -6.99 15.55 -12.76
C ASN A 159 -6.53 14.11 -12.58
N ASP A 160 -6.55 13.31 -13.65
CA ASP A 160 -6.16 11.90 -13.55
C ASP A 160 -4.70 11.77 -13.11
N ALA A 161 -4.45 11.05 -12.01
CA ALA A 161 -3.09 10.77 -11.55
C ALA A 161 -2.48 9.53 -12.20
N GLY A 162 -3.26 8.72 -12.92
CA GLY A 162 -2.79 7.52 -13.60
C GLY A 162 -2.33 6.38 -12.68
N HIS A 163 -2.47 6.51 -11.35
CA HIS A 163 -1.93 5.57 -10.37
C HIS A 163 -2.85 4.37 -10.12
N MET A 164 -4.13 4.64 -9.92
CA MET A 164 -5.17 3.63 -9.81
C MET A 164 -6.49 4.19 -10.33
N LEU A 165 -7.49 3.32 -10.51
CA LEU A 165 -8.81 3.74 -10.97
C LEU A 165 -9.39 4.82 -10.04
N GLY A 166 -9.64 6.02 -10.59
CA GLY A 166 -10.16 7.15 -9.81
C GLY A 166 -9.10 7.99 -9.09
N SER A 167 -7.81 7.63 -9.18
CA SER A 167 -6.74 8.41 -8.57
C SER A 167 -6.63 9.81 -9.15
N ALA A 168 -6.32 10.80 -8.31
CA ALA A 168 -6.36 12.18 -8.73
C ALA A 168 -5.21 13.05 -8.20
N ILE A 169 -4.67 13.88 -9.10
CA ILE A 169 -3.86 15.06 -8.81
C ILE A 169 -4.85 16.19 -8.52
N ILE A 170 -4.71 16.82 -7.35
CA ILE A 170 -5.65 17.83 -6.87
C ILE A 170 -5.01 19.20 -6.96
N GLU A 171 -5.55 20.06 -7.82
CA GLU A 171 -5.21 21.48 -7.86
C GLU A 171 -6.18 22.26 -6.97
N VAL A 172 -5.64 23.13 -6.13
CA VAL A 172 -6.41 23.97 -5.21
C VAL A 172 -6.03 25.43 -5.44
N TRP A 173 -7.00 26.23 -5.89
CA TRP A 173 -6.89 27.68 -5.98
C TRP A 173 -7.50 28.32 -4.75
N VAL A 174 -6.72 29.14 -4.07
CA VAL A 174 -7.16 29.87 -2.89
C VAL A 174 -7.05 31.36 -3.16
N THR A 175 -8.16 32.07 -2.93
CA THR A 175 -8.25 33.53 -3.02
C THR A 175 -8.25 34.15 -1.63
N GLU A 176 -7.18 34.86 -1.28
CA GLU A 176 -7.03 35.61 -0.02
C GLU A 176 -6.48 37.02 -0.31
N ASN A 177 -7.09 38.07 0.26
CA ASN A 177 -6.63 39.46 0.10
C ASN A 177 -6.38 39.86 -1.37
N ASP A 178 -7.32 39.52 -2.26
CA ASP A 178 -7.26 39.75 -3.72
C ASP A 178 -6.09 39.04 -4.45
N LYS A 179 -5.42 38.08 -3.81
CA LYS A 179 -4.39 37.24 -4.42
C LYS A 179 -4.89 35.81 -4.57
N ILE A 180 -4.61 35.22 -5.72
CA ILE A 180 -4.89 33.81 -6.02
C ILE A 180 -3.57 33.05 -5.96
N ASN A 181 -3.49 32.08 -5.05
CA ASN A 181 -2.39 31.13 -4.96
C ASN A 181 -2.89 29.73 -5.35
N LYS A 182 -2.06 29.00 -6.10
CA LYS A 182 -2.36 27.63 -6.53
C LYS A 182 -1.41 26.63 -5.88
N ILE A 183 -1.95 25.68 -5.12
CA ILE A 183 -1.21 24.54 -4.59
C ILE A 183 -1.66 23.26 -5.27
N VAL A 184 -0.72 22.38 -5.60
CA VAL A 184 -0.99 21.08 -6.22
C VAL A 184 -0.57 19.98 -5.28
N PHE A 185 -1.48 19.02 -5.05
CA PHE A 185 -1.19 17.76 -4.36
C PHE A 185 -1.18 16.65 -5.39
N SER A 186 -0.04 15.97 -5.55
CA SER A 186 0.06 14.90 -6.55
C SER A 186 -0.80 13.69 -6.21
N GLY A 187 -1.02 13.43 -4.91
CA GLY A 187 -1.35 12.07 -4.47
C GLY A 187 -0.23 11.11 -4.89
N ASP A 188 -0.61 9.89 -5.22
CA ASP A 188 0.29 8.95 -5.87
C ASP A 188 0.21 9.13 -7.38
N LEU A 189 1.37 9.25 -8.03
CA LEU A 189 1.51 9.43 -9.45
C LEU A 189 1.72 8.08 -10.12
N GLY A 190 0.93 7.82 -11.16
CA GLY A 190 1.02 6.61 -11.95
C GLY A 190 2.33 6.47 -12.70
N ASN A 191 2.75 5.23 -12.88
CA ASN A 191 3.76 4.92 -13.88
C ASN A 191 3.17 5.05 -15.30
N ASN A 192 3.97 5.49 -16.27
CA ASN A 192 3.54 5.71 -17.66
C ASN A 192 3.16 4.42 -18.41
N ASP A 193 3.48 3.28 -17.78
CA ASP A 193 3.43 1.92 -18.33
C ASP A 193 2.25 1.10 -17.77
N ILE A 194 1.31 1.73 -17.04
CA ILE A 194 0.13 1.05 -16.48
C ILE A 194 -0.85 0.75 -17.62
N PRO A 195 -1.17 -0.53 -17.93
CA PRO A 195 -1.88 -0.89 -19.16
C PRO A 195 -3.33 -0.43 -19.23
N LEU A 196 -4.01 -0.35 -18.09
CA LEU A 196 -5.47 -0.11 -18.02
C LEU A 196 -5.87 1.36 -17.96
N LEU A 197 -4.96 2.22 -17.49
CA LEU A 197 -5.25 3.61 -17.15
C LEU A 197 -4.48 4.55 -18.08
N SER A 198 -4.97 5.79 -18.17
CA SER A 198 -4.23 6.85 -18.85
C SER A 198 -2.99 7.25 -18.05
N GLN A 199 -2.01 7.82 -18.75
CA GLN A 199 -0.85 8.43 -18.09
C GLN A 199 -1.29 9.61 -17.19
N PRO A 200 -0.51 9.93 -16.14
CA PRO A 200 -0.81 11.06 -15.27
C PRO A 200 -0.95 12.37 -16.05
N THR A 201 -1.95 13.17 -15.68
CA THR A 201 -2.16 14.50 -16.27
C THR A 201 -1.04 15.44 -15.86
N MET A 202 -0.33 15.98 -16.85
CA MET A 202 0.76 16.92 -16.63
C MET A 202 0.22 18.32 -16.30
N ILE A 203 0.74 18.96 -15.24
CA ILE A 203 0.26 20.26 -14.76
C ILE A 203 1.25 21.36 -15.14
N GLU A 204 0.74 22.45 -15.75
CA GLU A 204 1.61 23.46 -16.37
C GLU A 204 1.99 24.63 -15.44
N ASP A 205 1.24 24.84 -14.35
CA ASP A 205 1.42 25.96 -13.43
C ASP A 205 1.08 25.62 -11.98
N ALA A 206 1.86 26.13 -11.03
CA ALA A 206 1.59 26.12 -9.59
C ALA A 206 2.41 27.18 -8.85
N ASP A 207 1.96 27.61 -7.67
CA ASP A 207 2.80 28.34 -6.71
C ASP A 207 3.56 27.39 -5.79
N TYR A 208 2.90 26.30 -5.38
CA TYR A 208 3.40 25.31 -4.45
C TYR A 208 3.04 23.90 -4.91
N LEU A 209 3.91 22.94 -4.65
CA LEU A 209 3.69 21.53 -4.99
C LEU A 209 3.95 20.64 -3.77
N VAL A 210 3.03 19.73 -3.48
CA VAL A 210 3.18 18.64 -2.52
C VAL A 210 3.18 17.34 -3.33
N MET A 211 4.33 16.66 -3.38
CA MET A 211 4.57 15.56 -4.31
C MET A 211 5.03 14.30 -3.58
N GLU A 212 4.55 13.14 -4.04
CA GLU A 212 5.07 11.84 -3.62
C GLU A 212 6.54 11.64 -4.00
N SER A 213 7.19 10.68 -3.35
CA SER A 213 8.62 10.43 -3.52
C SER A 213 9.00 8.96 -3.37
N THR A 214 8.04 8.05 -3.57
CA THR A 214 8.15 6.62 -3.27
C THR A 214 9.36 6.00 -3.95
N TYR A 215 9.56 6.27 -5.24
CA TYR A 215 10.70 5.80 -6.04
C TYR A 215 11.67 6.91 -6.43
N GLY A 216 11.85 7.90 -5.56
CA GLY A 216 12.76 9.03 -5.79
C GLY A 216 14.21 8.66 -6.09
N ASN A 217 14.66 7.43 -5.82
CA ASN A 217 15.99 6.91 -6.10
C ASN A 217 16.04 5.72 -7.10
N ARG A 218 14.94 5.36 -7.77
CA ARG A 218 14.88 4.19 -8.65
C ARG A 218 14.36 4.52 -10.05
N LEU A 219 14.77 3.72 -11.03
CA LEU A 219 14.23 3.71 -12.39
C LEU A 219 13.59 2.34 -12.64
N HIS A 220 12.42 2.32 -13.27
CA HIS A 220 11.76 1.05 -13.60
C HIS A 220 12.44 0.39 -14.80
N ILE A 221 12.49 -0.95 -14.81
CA ILE A 221 12.91 -1.71 -15.99
C ILE A 221 11.79 -1.60 -17.04
N LYS A 222 12.15 -1.20 -18.27
CA LYS A 222 11.19 -0.96 -19.36
C LYS A 222 10.47 -2.23 -19.82
N ASN A 223 9.22 -2.05 -20.26
CA ASN A 223 8.16 -3.06 -20.39
C ASN A 223 8.41 -4.27 -21.31
N ASP A 224 9.22 -4.16 -22.36
CA ASP A 224 9.21 -5.13 -23.47
C ASP A 224 9.58 -6.58 -23.08
N GLN A 225 10.22 -6.79 -21.92
CA GLN A 225 10.61 -8.13 -21.43
C GLN A 225 9.72 -8.69 -20.31
N LYS A 226 8.84 -7.90 -19.69
CA LYS A 226 8.05 -8.33 -18.51
C LYS A 226 7.03 -9.40 -18.88
N ALA A 227 6.30 -9.16 -19.97
CA ALA A 227 5.35 -10.10 -20.55
C ALA A 227 5.97 -11.46 -20.84
N SER A 228 7.15 -11.45 -21.49
CA SER A 228 7.90 -12.67 -21.82
C SER A 228 8.40 -13.38 -20.56
N LEU A 229 8.99 -12.64 -19.62
CA LEU A 229 9.47 -13.20 -18.34
C LEU A 229 8.33 -13.84 -17.53
N PHE A 230 7.19 -13.15 -17.44
CA PHE A 230 5.99 -13.66 -16.79
C PHE A 230 5.53 -14.98 -17.44
N LEU A 231 5.42 -14.99 -18.77
CA LEU A 231 4.99 -16.17 -19.51
C LEU A 231 5.97 -17.34 -19.33
N ASP A 232 7.28 -17.06 -19.35
CA ASP A 232 8.31 -18.08 -19.16
C ASP A 232 8.25 -18.71 -17.77
N ILE A 233 8.15 -17.88 -16.72
CA ILE A 233 8.01 -18.36 -15.34
C ILE A 233 6.76 -19.23 -15.21
N VAL A 234 5.61 -18.73 -15.65
CA VAL A 234 4.34 -19.45 -15.55
C VAL A 234 4.37 -20.76 -16.35
N TYR A 235 4.86 -20.72 -17.59
CA TYR A 235 4.97 -21.91 -18.44
C TYR A 235 5.87 -22.97 -17.82
N GLU A 236 7.05 -22.60 -17.32
CA GLU A 236 8.00 -23.55 -16.72
C GLU A 236 7.42 -24.24 -15.48
N THR A 237 6.64 -23.53 -14.68
CA THR A 237 5.98 -24.06 -13.49
C THR A 237 4.84 -25.01 -13.87
N LEU A 238 3.96 -24.56 -14.77
CA LEU A 238 2.83 -25.38 -15.23
C LEU A 238 3.31 -26.64 -15.98
N ALA A 239 4.40 -26.55 -16.75
CA ALA A 239 4.97 -27.70 -17.49
C ALA A 239 5.54 -28.78 -16.58
N LYS A 240 5.88 -28.45 -15.34
CA LYS A 240 6.31 -29.40 -14.30
C LYS A 240 5.13 -29.93 -13.46
N GLY A 241 3.91 -29.48 -13.74
CA GLY A 241 2.71 -29.82 -12.98
C GLY A 241 2.57 -29.04 -11.67
N GLY A 242 3.27 -27.91 -11.52
CA GLY A 242 3.18 -27.05 -10.34
C GLY A 242 2.13 -25.95 -10.47
N THR A 243 1.83 -25.31 -9.34
CA THR A 243 0.93 -24.17 -9.23
C THR A 243 1.71 -22.86 -9.12
N VAL A 244 1.23 -21.80 -9.78
CA VAL A 244 1.79 -20.45 -9.63
C VAL A 244 0.91 -19.66 -8.67
N VAL A 245 1.46 -19.26 -7.53
CA VAL A 245 0.79 -18.40 -6.56
C VAL A 245 1.32 -16.97 -6.71
N ILE A 246 0.42 -16.02 -6.92
CA ILE A 246 0.73 -14.61 -7.13
C ILE A 246 0.13 -13.80 -5.97
N PRO A 247 0.92 -13.44 -4.95
CA PRO A 247 0.53 -12.42 -3.98
C PRO A 247 0.28 -11.09 -4.68
N SER A 248 -0.93 -10.57 -4.60
CA SER A 248 -1.30 -9.32 -5.27
C SER A 248 -2.24 -8.45 -4.44
N PHE A 249 -2.15 -7.13 -4.61
CA PHE A 249 -3.14 -6.22 -4.04
C PHE A 249 -4.49 -6.42 -4.70
N ALA A 250 -5.55 -6.38 -3.89
CA ALA A 250 -6.91 -6.64 -4.35
C ALA A 250 -7.41 -5.63 -5.39
N VAL A 251 -6.88 -4.40 -5.34
CA VAL A 251 -7.23 -3.28 -6.21
C VAL A 251 -5.97 -2.82 -6.96
N GLY A 252 -6.08 -2.54 -8.25
CA GLY A 252 -4.96 -2.15 -9.11
C GLY A 252 -4.25 -3.37 -9.69
N ARG A 253 -3.25 -3.89 -8.95
CA ARG A 253 -2.33 -4.92 -9.46
C ARG A 253 -3.02 -6.19 -9.95
N THR A 254 -4.03 -6.69 -9.24
CA THR A 254 -4.78 -7.87 -9.70
C THR A 254 -5.42 -7.62 -11.06
N GLN A 255 -6.04 -6.46 -11.27
CA GLN A 255 -6.71 -6.14 -12.53
C GLN A 255 -5.70 -5.97 -13.67
N GLU A 256 -4.55 -5.35 -13.42
CA GLU A 256 -3.48 -5.24 -14.41
C GLU A 256 -2.95 -6.61 -14.85
N ILE A 257 -2.74 -7.53 -13.92
CA ILE A 257 -2.29 -8.90 -14.26
C ILE A 257 -3.34 -9.62 -15.09
N LEU A 258 -4.62 -9.49 -14.74
CA LEU A 258 -5.71 -10.07 -15.53
C LEU A 258 -5.75 -9.49 -16.95
N TYR A 259 -5.52 -8.18 -17.08
CA TYR A 259 -5.44 -7.52 -18.37
C TYR A 259 -4.27 -8.02 -19.22
N GLU A 260 -3.08 -8.04 -18.65
CA GLU A 260 -1.88 -8.53 -19.33
C GLU A 260 -2.08 -9.96 -19.81
N LEU A 261 -2.57 -10.84 -18.94
CA LEU A 261 -2.91 -12.22 -19.31
C LEU A 261 -3.85 -12.32 -20.51
N ASN A 262 -4.85 -11.43 -20.60
CA ASN A 262 -5.75 -11.40 -21.75
C ASN A 262 -5.05 -10.84 -23.01
N LYS A 263 -4.23 -9.80 -22.88
CA LYS A 263 -3.64 -9.07 -24.02
C LYS A 263 -2.40 -9.72 -24.63
N LEU A 264 -1.68 -10.58 -23.89
CA LEU A 264 -0.47 -11.27 -24.36
C LEU A 264 -0.66 -11.97 -25.73
N ARG A 265 -1.88 -12.42 -26.05
CA ARG A 265 -2.24 -13.04 -27.33
C ARG A 265 -1.91 -12.18 -28.54
N GLU A 266 -2.21 -10.89 -28.48
CA GLU A 266 -2.30 -10.01 -29.66
C GLU A 266 -0.96 -9.41 -30.05
N GLN A 267 -0.04 -9.25 -29.08
CA GLN A 267 1.25 -8.61 -29.27
C GLN A 267 2.32 -9.54 -29.88
N HIS A 268 2.07 -10.86 -29.90
CA HIS A 268 3.04 -11.87 -30.32
C HIS A 268 2.46 -12.88 -31.31
N LEU A 269 1.60 -12.43 -32.23
CA LEU A 269 0.97 -13.26 -33.27
C LEU A 269 1.98 -14.00 -34.16
N ASP A 270 3.19 -13.45 -34.34
CA ASP A 270 4.22 -13.96 -35.24
C ASP A 270 5.27 -14.89 -34.56
N ASP A 271 5.20 -15.09 -33.24
CA ASP A 271 6.13 -15.95 -32.49
C ASP A 271 5.47 -17.29 -32.13
N GLU A 272 5.82 -18.35 -32.87
CA GLU A 272 5.26 -19.69 -32.66
C GLU A 272 5.56 -20.28 -31.27
N GLU A 273 6.74 -19.98 -30.69
CA GLU A 273 7.10 -20.48 -29.38
C GLU A 273 6.28 -19.78 -28.30
N PHE A 274 6.15 -18.45 -28.40
CA PHE A 274 5.30 -17.67 -27.52
C PHE A 274 3.85 -18.15 -27.59
N GLN A 275 3.30 -18.30 -28.79
CA GLN A 275 1.92 -18.78 -28.98
C GLN A 275 1.70 -20.18 -28.40
N ARG A 276 2.72 -21.05 -28.43
CA ARG A 276 2.64 -22.37 -27.76
C ARG A 276 2.57 -22.22 -26.24
N LYS A 277 3.43 -21.41 -25.64
CA LYS A 277 3.43 -21.16 -24.19
C LYS A 277 2.11 -20.51 -23.75
N TYR A 278 1.61 -19.55 -24.52
CA TYR A 278 0.36 -18.84 -24.25
C TYR A 278 -0.87 -19.76 -24.31
N ARG A 279 -0.98 -20.64 -25.32
CA ARG A 279 -2.09 -21.61 -25.38
C ARG A 279 -2.15 -22.50 -24.15
N MET A 280 -1.00 -22.98 -23.68
CA MET A 280 -0.92 -23.77 -22.46
C MET A 280 -1.36 -22.97 -21.23
N LEU A 281 -0.98 -21.70 -21.13
CA LEU A 281 -1.43 -20.81 -20.06
C LEU A 281 -2.96 -20.68 -20.04
N MET A 282 -3.58 -20.51 -21.22
CA MET A 282 -5.04 -20.31 -21.34
C MET A 282 -5.86 -21.59 -21.13
N GLU A 283 -5.25 -22.77 -21.25
CA GLU A 283 -5.89 -24.06 -20.92
C GLU A 283 -5.98 -24.29 -19.41
N VAL A 284 -5.16 -23.57 -18.63
CA VAL A 284 -5.05 -23.70 -17.18
C VAL A 284 -6.00 -22.72 -16.48
N PRO A 285 -6.72 -23.14 -15.43
CA PRO A 285 -7.59 -22.24 -14.69
C PRO A 285 -6.81 -21.16 -13.93
N VAL A 286 -7.28 -19.91 -14.03
CA VAL A 286 -6.76 -18.76 -13.28
C VAL A 286 -7.77 -18.38 -12.22
N TYR A 287 -7.40 -18.48 -10.95
CA TYR A 287 -8.26 -18.19 -9.81
C TYR A 287 -7.92 -16.83 -9.20
N VAL A 288 -8.93 -15.98 -9.02
CA VAL A 288 -8.84 -14.78 -8.17
C VAL A 288 -9.50 -15.12 -6.83
N ASP A 289 -8.68 -15.42 -5.82
CA ASP A 289 -9.12 -15.83 -4.49
C ASP A 289 -9.03 -14.70 -3.47
N SER A 290 -9.87 -13.69 -3.66
CA SER A 290 -10.04 -12.59 -2.71
C SER A 290 -11.41 -11.95 -2.91
N PRO A 291 -12.32 -12.00 -1.91
CA PRO A 291 -13.64 -11.36 -2.01
C PRO A 291 -13.53 -9.86 -2.34
N LEU A 292 -12.52 -9.18 -1.79
CA LEU A 292 -12.24 -7.79 -2.10
C LEU A 292 -11.79 -7.62 -3.55
N ALA A 293 -10.91 -8.48 -4.07
CA ALA A 293 -10.44 -8.39 -5.45
C ALA A 293 -11.56 -8.65 -6.46
N VAL A 294 -12.48 -9.57 -6.14
CA VAL A 294 -13.70 -9.81 -6.93
C VAL A 294 -14.56 -8.55 -6.96
N SER A 295 -14.83 -7.96 -5.80
CA SER A 295 -15.66 -6.75 -5.69
C SER A 295 -15.00 -5.54 -6.38
N ALA A 296 -13.68 -5.41 -6.25
CA ALA A 296 -12.91 -4.37 -6.94
C ALA A 296 -12.97 -4.53 -8.46
N THR A 297 -12.88 -5.76 -8.97
CA THR A 297 -13.03 -6.03 -10.40
C THR A 297 -14.41 -5.62 -10.91
N GLU A 298 -15.47 -5.81 -10.12
CA GLU A 298 -16.81 -5.29 -10.47
C GLU A 298 -16.85 -3.75 -10.50
N VAL A 299 -16.14 -3.07 -9.59
CA VAL A 299 -16.03 -1.59 -9.61
C VAL A 299 -15.28 -1.13 -10.87
N PHE A 300 -14.21 -1.81 -11.27
CA PHE A 300 -13.51 -1.55 -12.54
C PHE A 300 -14.45 -1.73 -13.72
N LYS A 301 -15.24 -2.81 -13.76
CA LYS A 301 -16.23 -3.05 -14.82
C LYS A 301 -17.32 -1.96 -14.89
N LYS A 302 -17.69 -1.33 -13.77
CA LYS A 302 -18.67 -0.22 -13.71
C LYS A 302 -18.09 1.13 -14.16
N ASN A 303 -16.77 1.30 -14.08
CA ASN A 303 -16.07 2.56 -14.33
C ASN A 303 -15.15 2.48 -15.57
N MET A 304 -15.47 1.62 -16.54
CA MET A 304 -14.69 1.45 -17.78
C MET A 304 -14.54 2.73 -18.60
N ASN A 305 -15.38 3.74 -18.38
CA ASN A 305 -15.25 5.06 -18.99
C ASN A 305 -13.97 5.81 -18.58
N LEU A 306 -13.28 5.35 -17.53
CA LEU A 306 -12.01 5.91 -17.06
C LEU A 306 -10.79 5.16 -17.61
N PHE A 307 -10.96 4.06 -18.35
CA PHE A 307 -9.83 3.37 -18.96
C PHE A 307 -9.21 4.20 -20.08
N SER A 308 -7.98 3.89 -20.47
CA SER A 308 -7.34 4.55 -21.62
C SER A 308 -8.14 4.32 -22.90
N ASP A 309 -8.00 5.23 -23.87
CA ASP A 309 -8.86 5.24 -25.06
C ASP A 309 -8.69 3.97 -25.92
N ASP A 310 -7.48 3.42 -25.98
CA ASP A 310 -7.19 2.15 -26.66
C ASP A 310 -8.04 0.99 -26.08
N ILE A 311 -8.16 0.92 -24.74
CA ILE A 311 -8.94 -0.12 -24.05
C ILE A 311 -10.44 0.10 -24.26
N LYS A 312 -10.90 1.36 -24.26
CA LYS A 312 -12.30 1.66 -24.56
C LYS A 312 -12.68 1.17 -25.96
N GLU A 313 -11.79 1.31 -26.93
CA GLU A 313 -12.01 0.77 -28.29
C GLU A 313 -12.05 -0.76 -28.32
N GLU A 314 -11.18 -1.44 -27.56
CA GLU A 314 -11.19 -2.91 -27.40
C GLU A 314 -12.53 -3.40 -26.81
N ILE A 315 -12.99 -2.75 -25.74
CA ILE A 315 -14.29 -3.04 -25.10
C ILE A 315 -15.45 -2.88 -26.08
N GLN A 316 -15.44 -1.82 -26.91
CA GLN A 316 -16.47 -1.59 -27.92
C GLN A 316 -16.51 -2.69 -29.00
N LYS A 317 -15.39 -3.37 -29.27
CA LYS A 317 -15.30 -4.52 -30.17
C LYS A 317 -15.79 -5.83 -29.54
N GLY A 318 -16.13 -5.82 -28.25
CA GLY A 318 -16.64 -6.96 -27.50
C GLY A 318 -15.56 -7.79 -26.80
N ASP A 319 -14.31 -7.33 -26.79
CA ASP A 319 -13.24 -7.96 -26.00
C ASP A 319 -13.24 -7.34 -24.60
N ASN A 320 -13.51 -8.15 -23.57
CA ASN A 320 -13.57 -7.65 -22.20
C ASN A 320 -12.17 -7.78 -21.56
N PRO A 321 -11.47 -6.67 -21.27
CA PRO A 321 -10.08 -6.69 -20.82
C PRO A 321 -9.86 -7.47 -19.51
N LEU A 322 -10.90 -7.64 -18.70
CA LEU A 322 -10.83 -8.28 -17.38
C LEU A 322 -11.64 -9.58 -17.31
N ASP A 323 -11.85 -10.24 -18.46
CA ASP A 323 -12.59 -11.49 -18.55
C ASP A 323 -12.03 -12.39 -19.64
N PHE A 324 -11.81 -13.67 -19.32
CA PHE A 324 -11.36 -14.67 -20.29
C PHE A 324 -11.79 -16.07 -19.83
N ASP A 325 -11.89 -17.02 -20.76
CA ASP A 325 -12.53 -18.34 -20.52
C ASP A 325 -11.96 -19.13 -19.32
N GLY A 326 -10.66 -18.99 -19.04
CA GLY A 326 -9.98 -19.66 -17.93
C GLY A 326 -10.14 -18.98 -16.56
N LEU A 327 -10.70 -17.76 -16.50
CA LEU A 327 -10.78 -16.94 -15.28
C LEU A 327 -11.92 -17.39 -14.36
N ARG A 328 -11.60 -17.59 -13.08
CA ARG A 328 -12.53 -18.03 -12.04
C ARG A 328 -12.42 -17.16 -10.80
N PHE A 329 -13.54 -16.63 -10.33
CA PHE A 329 -13.61 -15.80 -9.14
C PHE A 329 -14.06 -16.63 -7.93
N THR A 330 -13.21 -16.68 -6.90
CA THR A 330 -13.46 -17.46 -5.68
C THR A 330 -13.93 -16.55 -4.54
N ARG A 331 -15.17 -16.74 -4.07
CA ARG A 331 -15.75 -15.93 -2.97
C ARG A 331 -15.84 -16.68 -1.65
N SER A 332 -16.19 -17.96 -1.67
CA SER A 332 -16.40 -18.74 -0.45
C SER A 332 -15.08 -19.20 0.18
N VAL A 333 -15.12 -19.52 1.47
CA VAL A 333 -13.96 -20.08 2.19
C VAL A 333 -13.78 -21.55 1.81
N GLU A 334 -14.88 -22.25 1.52
CA GLU A 334 -14.92 -23.64 1.12
C GLU A 334 -14.22 -23.84 -0.23
N ASP A 335 -14.52 -23.00 -1.22
CA ASP A 335 -13.87 -23.03 -2.53
C ASP A 335 -12.38 -22.71 -2.41
N SER A 336 -12.00 -21.71 -1.60
CA SER A 336 -10.60 -21.35 -1.33
C SER A 336 -9.81 -22.52 -0.72
N LYS A 337 -10.42 -23.27 0.21
CA LYS A 337 -9.81 -24.50 0.76
C LYS A 337 -9.68 -25.60 -0.27
N ALA A 338 -10.68 -25.79 -1.12
CA ALA A 338 -10.61 -26.78 -2.20
C ALA A 338 -9.46 -26.50 -3.17
N LEU A 339 -9.14 -25.22 -3.43
CA LEU A 339 -7.96 -24.85 -4.23
C LEU A 339 -6.65 -25.33 -3.60
N ASN A 340 -6.51 -25.19 -2.28
CA ASN A 340 -5.31 -25.62 -1.54
C ASN A 340 -5.13 -27.15 -1.50
N GLU A 341 -6.19 -27.91 -1.76
CA GLU A 341 -6.20 -29.38 -1.78
C GLU A 341 -6.07 -29.95 -3.21
N SER A 342 -6.21 -29.09 -4.23
CA SER A 342 -6.15 -29.48 -5.64
C SER A 342 -4.71 -29.86 -6.04
N THR A 343 -4.57 -30.94 -6.78
CA THR A 343 -3.32 -31.32 -7.45
C THR A 343 -3.25 -30.87 -8.89
N ASP A 344 -4.34 -30.30 -9.42
CA ASP A 344 -4.38 -29.80 -10.78
C ASP A 344 -3.58 -28.49 -10.88
N PRO A 345 -2.64 -28.36 -11.84
CA PRO A 345 -1.89 -27.13 -12.05
C PRO A 345 -2.82 -25.95 -12.29
N CYS A 346 -2.58 -24.84 -11.59
CA CYS A 346 -3.38 -23.62 -11.75
C CYS A 346 -2.55 -22.36 -11.47
N ILE A 347 -3.16 -21.20 -11.74
CA ILE A 347 -2.65 -19.90 -11.31
C ILE A 347 -3.58 -19.37 -10.23
N ILE A 348 -3.04 -18.99 -9.08
CA ILE A 348 -3.81 -18.45 -7.95
C ILE A 348 -3.34 -17.04 -7.66
N ILE A 349 -4.21 -16.05 -7.91
CA ILE A 349 -4.00 -14.65 -7.52
C ILE A 349 -4.76 -14.40 -6.22
N SER A 350 -4.05 -14.04 -5.16
CA SER A 350 -4.66 -13.87 -3.83
C SER A 350 -4.08 -12.66 -3.10
N ALA A 351 -4.95 -12.00 -2.33
CA ALA A 351 -4.58 -10.90 -1.44
C ALA A 351 -4.17 -11.41 -0.03
N SER A 352 -3.32 -10.70 0.71
CA SER A 352 -2.68 -9.41 0.37
C SER A 352 -1.36 -9.52 -0.40
N GLY A 353 -0.98 -8.46 -1.12
CA GLY A 353 0.23 -8.42 -1.96
C GLY A 353 1.57 -8.52 -1.22
N MET A 354 1.58 -8.29 0.10
CA MET A 354 2.77 -8.40 0.95
C MET A 354 2.76 -9.62 1.88
N CYS A 355 1.76 -10.50 1.74
CA CYS A 355 1.64 -11.78 2.45
C CYS A 355 1.38 -11.73 3.97
N ASP A 356 1.15 -10.57 4.58
CA ASP A 356 0.98 -10.48 6.04
C ASP A 356 -0.41 -10.93 6.54
N VAL A 357 -1.44 -10.76 5.71
CA VAL A 357 -2.85 -11.00 6.05
C VAL A 357 -3.62 -11.61 4.87
N GLY A 358 -4.80 -12.16 5.17
CA GLY A 358 -5.73 -12.66 4.16
C GLY A 358 -5.46 -14.10 3.72
N ARG A 359 -6.14 -14.51 2.64
CA ARG A 359 -6.14 -15.88 2.11
C ARG A 359 -4.77 -16.31 1.59
N ILE A 360 -3.93 -15.35 1.19
CA ILE A 360 -2.58 -15.64 0.69
C ILE A 360 -1.73 -16.45 1.70
N LYS A 361 -1.93 -16.26 3.01
CA LYS A 361 -1.20 -17.03 4.03
C LYS A 361 -1.55 -18.51 4.00
N HIS A 362 -2.80 -18.84 3.65
CA HIS A 362 -3.21 -20.23 3.47
C HIS A 362 -2.56 -20.80 2.22
N HIS A 363 -2.60 -20.09 1.10
CA HIS A 363 -1.90 -20.53 -0.12
C HIS A 363 -0.40 -20.72 0.09
N LEU A 364 0.29 -19.78 0.75
CA LEU A 364 1.70 -19.95 1.11
C LEU A 364 1.93 -21.17 2.00
N LYS A 365 1.05 -21.44 2.96
CA LYS A 365 1.17 -22.64 3.80
C LYS A 365 1.14 -23.93 2.98
N HIS A 366 0.35 -23.97 1.90
CA HIS A 366 0.19 -25.17 1.08
C HIS A 366 1.21 -25.28 -0.06
N HIS A 367 1.72 -24.16 -0.57
CA HIS A 367 2.57 -24.14 -1.76
C HIS A 367 4.06 -23.86 -1.49
N LEU A 368 4.42 -23.17 -0.40
CA LEU A 368 5.79 -22.68 -0.19
C LEU A 368 6.85 -23.79 -0.01
N TRP A 369 6.44 -24.94 0.52
CA TRP A 369 7.30 -26.11 0.72
C TRP A 369 7.36 -27.05 -0.49
N ASN A 370 6.57 -26.80 -1.53
CA ASN A 370 6.53 -27.64 -2.72
C ASN A 370 7.46 -27.11 -3.81
N TYR A 371 8.54 -27.83 -4.10
CA TYR A 371 9.54 -27.44 -5.10
C TYR A 371 9.02 -27.37 -6.54
N LEU A 372 7.83 -27.94 -6.81
CA LEU A 372 7.16 -27.82 -8.11
C LEU A 372 6.47 -26.46 -8.28
N ASP A 373 6.09 -25.82 -7.18
CA ASP A 373 5.30 -24.60 -7.20
C ASP A 373 6.18 -23.36 -7.35
N THR A 374 5.55 -22.23 -7.69
CA THR A 374 6.23 -20.94 -7.81
C THR A 374 5.45 -19.86 -7.10
N ILE A 375 6.14 -19.11 -6.24
CA ILE A 375 5.62 -17.89 -5.63
C ILE A 375 6.15 -16.71 -6.44
N LEU A 376 5.26 -16.07 -7.20
CA LEU A 376 5.60 -14.99 -8.11
C LEU A 376 5.15 -13.66 -7.52
N PHE A 377 6.11 -12.86 -7.08
CA PHE A 377 5.87 -11.52 -6.57
C PHE A 377 5.89 -10.49 -7.70
N VAL A 378 4.90 -9.59 -7.66
CA VAL A 378 4.59 -8.61 -8.72
C VAL A 378 4.43 -7.20 -8.19
N GLY A 379 4.72 -6.98 -6.90
CA GLY A 379 4.55 -5.68 -6.25
C GLY A 379 5.61 -5.46 -5.18
N TYR A 380 5.79 -4.21 -4.78
CA TYR A 380 6.75 -3.83 -3.75
C TYR A 380 6.50 -4.60 -2.44
N GLN A 381 7.60 -5.05 -1.83
CA GLN A 381 7.59 -5.75 -0.55
C GLN A 381 8.27 -4.88 0.51
N ALA A 382 7.45 -4.31 1.41
CA ALA A 382 7.94 -3.43 2.46
C ALA A 382 8.83 -4.19 3.47
N PRO A 383 9.87 -3.56 4.02
CA PRO A 383 10.67 -4.15 5.10
C PRO A 383 9.79 -4.63 6.27
N GLY A 384 10.12 -5.80 6.82
CA GLY A 384 9.39 -6.40 7.95
C GLY A 384 8.21 -7.30 7.56
N THR A 385 7.75 -7.26 6.32
CA THR A 385 6.64 -8.11 5.83
C THR A 385 7.07 -9.55 5.56
N LEU A 386 6.13 -10.50 5.63
CA LEU A 386 6.39 -11.89 5.26
C LEU A 386 6.85 -12.01 3.80
N GLY A 387 6.23 -11.26 2.89
CA GLY A 387 6.59 -11.28 1.48
C GLY A 387 8.03 -10.83 1.24
N ARG A 388 8.49 -9.80 1.97
CA ARG A 388 9.88 -9.34 1.87
C ARG A 388 10.88 -10.40 2.31
N ARG A 389 10.61 -11.08 3.43
CA ARG A 389 11.47 -12.17 3.94
C ARG A 389 11.62 -13.31 2.93
N ILE A 390 10.54 -13.66 2.24
CA ILE A 390 10.56 -14.69 1.18
C ILE A 390 11.38 -14.22 -0.02
N VAL A 391 11.18 -12.98 -0.48
CA VAL A 391 11.93 -12.39 -1.61
C VAL A 391 13.42 -12.25 -1.30
N ASP A 392 13.78 -11.90 -0.06
CA ASP A 392 15.18 -11.80 0.38
C ASP A 392 15.87 -13.19 0.51
N GLY A 393 15.12 -14.28 0.29
CA GLY A 393 15.66 -15.63 0.15
C GLY A 393 15.77 -16.42 1.45
N GLU A 394 15.01 -16.05 2.50
CA GLU A 394 14.92 -16.84 3.72
C GLU A 394 14.49 -18.28 3.42
N LYS A 395 15.18 -19.26 4.02
CA LYS A 395 14.94 -20.69 3.78
C LYS A 395 13.82 -21.28 4.63
N GLU A 396 13.44 -20.58 5.69
CA GLU A 396 12.38 -21.00 6.59
C GLU A 396 11.65 -19.75 7.09
N VAL A 397 10.33 -19.73 6.95
CA VAL A 397 9.50 -18.60 7.34
C VAL A 397 8.30 -19.07 8.15
N LYS A 398 7.81 -18.22 9.06
CA LYS A 398 6.68 -18.52 9.92
C LYS A 398 5.38 -18.09 9.27
N VAL A 399 4.52 -19.04 8.91
CA VAL A 399 3.20 -18.79 8.31
C VAL A 399 2.13 -19.42 9.19
N LEU A 400 1.16 -18.61 9.63
CA LEU A 400 0.06 -19.04 10.51
C LEU A 400 0.51 -19.75 11.81
N GLY A 401 1.71 -19.42 12.30
CA GLY A 401 2.28 -19.97 13.54
C GLY A 401 3.10 -21.25 13.34
N GLU A 402 3.23 -21.75 12.11
CA GLU A 402 4.05 -22.90 11.75
C GLU A 402 5.29 -22.44 10.99
N ASP A 403 6.43 -23.07 11.25
CA ASP A 403 7.66 -22.84 10.50
C ASP A 403 7.62 -23.69 9.22
N ILE A 404 7.78 -23.03 8.07
CA ILE A 404 7.64 -23.63 6.74
C ILE A 404 8.91 -23.40 5.95
N SER A 405 9.45 -24.49 5.40
CA SER A 405 10.61 -24.45 4.51
C SER A 405 10.24 -23.87 3.15
N VAL A 406 11.08 -22.98 2.65
CA VAL A 406 10.92 -22.32 1.33
C VAL A 406 11.65 -23.13 0.28
N GLU A 407 10.94 -24.08 -0.31
CA GLU A 407 11.44 -24.95 -1.38
C GLU A 407 10.84 -24.61 -2.75
N ALA A 408 9.69 -23.92 -2.76
CA ALA A 408 9.09 -23.38 -3.97
C ALA A 408 10.05 -22.40 -4.67
N ARG A 409 9.94 -22.32 -5.99
CA ARG A 409 10.64 -21.30 -6.77
C ARG A 409 10.09 -19.93 -6.38
N VAL A 410 10.96 -19.00 -5.97
CA VAL A 410 10.57 -17.61 -5.69
C VAL A 410 11.05 -16.74 -6.83
N GLU A 411 10.12 -16.02 -7.46
CA GLU A 411 10.41 -15.08 -8.53
C GLU A 411 9.86 -13.70 -8.19
N TYR A 412 10.52 -12.66 -8.68
CA TYR A 412 10.12 -11.27 -8.48
C TYR A 412 10.20 -10.52 -9.80
N ILE A 413 9.05 -10.15 -10.37
CA ILE A 413 9.00 -9.33 -11.59
C ILE A 413 8.87 -7.87 -11.17
N GLU A 414 9.98 -7.15 -11.28
CA GLU A 414 10.04 -5.72 -11.02
C GLU A 414 9.35 -4.92 -12.14
N GLY A 415 8.59 -3.90 -11.77
CA GLY A 415 8.07 -2.92 -12.72
C GLY A 415 6.57 -3.00 -13.03
N TYR A 416 5.79 -3.79 -12.30
CA TYR A 416 4.34 -3.52 -12.26
C TYR A 416 4.02 -2.29 -11.40
N SER A 417 4.91 -1.80 -10.51
CA SER A 417 5.00 -0.35 -10.16
C SER A 417 3.75 0.53 -10.33
N GLY A 418 2.82 0.62 -9.37
CA GLY A 418 1.72 1.58 -9.48
C GLY A 418 2.20 3.04 -9.41
N HIS A 419 3.37 3.27 -8.80
CA HIS A 419 3.97 4.60 -8.67
C HIS A 419 4.97 4.89 -9.78
N ALA A 420 5.06 6.17 -10.16
CA ALA A 420 6.08 6.72 -11.03
C ALA A 420 7.49 6.46 -10.48
N ASP A 421 8.43 6.17 -11.37
CA ASP A 421 9.84 6.12 -11.01
C ASP A 421 10.46 7.54 -10.94
N GLN A 422 11.75 7.61 -10.66
CA GLN A 422 12.47 8.89 -10.60
C GLN A 422 12.32 9.70 -11.90
N GLU A 423 12.32 9.06 -13.07
CA GLU A 423 12.15 9.76 -14.34
C GLU A 423 10.73 10.32 -14.48
N GLY A 424 9.70 9.53 -14.16
CA GLY A 424 8.31 9.98 -14.13
C GLY A 424 8.08 11.15 -13.17
N LEU A 425 8.62 11.06 -11.95
CA LEU A 425 8.53 12.13 -10.95
C LEU A 425 9.22 13.42 -11.41
N LEU A 426 10.41 13.32 -12.02
CA LEU A 426 11.11 14.48 -12.58
C LEU A 426 10.37 15.09 -13.76
N ASN A 427 9.81 14.26 -14.65
CA ASN A 427 9.01 14.72 -15.78
C ASN A 427 7.77 15.49 -15.32
N PHE A 428 7.13 15.05 -14.23
CA PHE A 428 6.04 15.80 -13.61
C PHE A 428 6.51 17.17 -13.11
N VAL A 429 7.65 17.25 -12.41
CA VAL A 429 8.24 18.54 -12.00
C VAL A 429 8.61 19.43 -13.20
N TYR A 430 9.10 18.86 -14.30
CA TYR A 430 9.42 19.62 -15.51
C TYR A 430 8.20 20.04 -16.32
N SER A 431 7.02 19.48 -16.04
CA SER A 431 5.79 19.83 -16.75
C SER A 431 5.27 21.24 -16.43
N PHE A 432 5.67 21.81 -15.29
CA PHE A 432 5.33 23.18 -14.85
C PHE A 432 6.03 24.27 -15.67
N LYS A 433 5.72 24.35 -16.97
CA LYS A 433 6.37 25.24 -17.94
C LYS A 433 5.88 26.69 -17.88
N ASN A 434 4.61 26.90 -17.53
CA ASN A 434 4.00 28.23 -17.51
C ASN A 434 4.38 29.00 -16.23
N LYS A 435 4.34 28.31 -15.09
CA LYS A 435 4.75 28.85 -13.79
C LYS A 435 5.22 27.73 -12.88
N ARG A 436 6.52 27.66 -12.63
CA ARG A 436 7.10 26.67 -11.73
C ARG A 436 6.72 26.94 -10.28
N PRO A 437 6.50 25.88 -9.48
CA PRO A 437 6.31 26.03 -8.04
C PRO A 437 7.58 26.63 -7.44
N LYS A 438 7.42 27.64 -6.59
CA LYS A 438 8.53 28.25 -5.86
C LYS A 438 9.10 27.30 -4.81
N LYS A 439 8.23 26.43 -4.28
CA LYS A 439 8.57 25.46 -3.25
C LYS A 439 7.87 24.14 -3.50
N ILE A 440 8.64 23.06 -3.43
CA ILE A 440 8.19 21.67 -3.55
C ILE A 440 8.37 21.00 -2.19
N PHE A 441 7.32 20.35 -1.70
CA PHE A 441 7.35 19.51 -0.51
C PHE A 441 7.34 18.04 -0.93
N LEU A 442 8.40 17.31 -0.62
CA LEU A 442 8.49 15.87 -0.87
C LEU A 442 7.92 15.11 0.33
N ILE A 443 6.86 14.35 0.09
CA ILE A 443 6.15 13.50 1.07
C ILE A 443 6.04 12.08 0.51
N HIS A 444 5.44 11.14 1.26
CA HIS A 444 5.15 9.78 0.79
C HIS A 444 6.38 9.09 0.18
N GLY A 445 7.37 8.85 1.02
CA GLY A 445 8.65 8.27 0.62
C GLY A 445 9.61 8.18 1.79
N GLU A 446 10.53 7.21 1.71
CA GLU A 446 11.56 7.02 2.71
C GLU A 446 12.62 8.14 2.65
N PRO A 447 13.38 8.39 3.74
CA PRO A 447 14.34 9.49 3.81
C PRO A 447 15.39 9.49 2.69
N GLU A 448 15.87 8.31 2.29
CA GLU A 448 16.88 8.16 1.25
C GLU A 448 16.32 8.49 -0.16
N PRO A 449 15.23 7.85 -0.65
CA PRO A 449 14.57 8.26 -1.90
C PRO A 449 14.26 9.75 -1.98
N GLN A 450 13.76 10.35 -0.90
CA GLN A 450 13.45 11.78 -0.82
C GLN A 450 14.70 12.65 -0.99
N THR A 451 15.79 12.29 -0.31
CA THR A 451 17.06 13.03 -0.39
C THR A 451 17.62 12.98 -1.80
N VAL A 452 17.63 11.79 -2.42
CA VAL A 452 18.11 11.60 -3.79
C VAL A 452 17.29 12.42 -4.79
N LEU A 453 15.96 12.37 -4.69
CA LEU A 453 15.06 13.13 -5.57
C LEU A 453 15.23 14.64 -5.38
N ARG A 454 15.31 15.11 -4.14
CA ARG A 454 15.57 16.52 -3.81
C ARG A 454 16.84 17.02 -4.49
N ASP A 455 17.95 16.31 -4.30
CA ASP A 455 19.25 16.72 -4.83
C ASP A 455 19.25 16.70 -6.38
N LYS A 456 18.48 15.77 -6.98
CA LYS A 456 18.29 15.72 -8.43
C LYS A 456 17.48 16.89 -8.98
N ILE A 457 16.41 17.29 -8.28
CA ILE A 457 15.61 18.48 -8.63
C ILE A 457 16.49 19.73 -8.51
N LEU A 458 17.15 19.92 -7.37
CA LEU A 458 18.00 21.11 -7.10
C LEU A 458 19.23 21.20 -8.02
N SER A 459 19.76 20.07 -8.51
CA SER A 459 20.85 20.09 -9.49
C SER A 459 20.40 20.39 -10.92
N THR A 460 19.09 20.32 -11.19
CA THR A 460 18.53 20.58 -12.54
C THR A 460 17.79 21.92 -12.62
N LEU A 461 17.24 22.39 -11.50
CA LEU A 461 16.44 23.62 -11.40
C LEU A 461 17.03 24.55 -10.33
N ASP A 462 17.45 25.74 -10.76
CA ASP A 462 18.06 26.75 -9.87
C ASP A 462 17.02 27.68 -9.21
N ASP A 463 15.76 27.64 -9.66
CA ASP A 463 14.68 28.56 -9.31
C ASP A 463 13.61 27.96 -8.38
N VAL A 464 13.90 26.82 -7.76
CA VAL A 464 12.95 26.05 -6.94
C VAL A 464 13.57 25.69 -5.58
N ASP A 465 12.83 25.93 -4.49
CA ASP A 465 13.15 25.40 -3.17
C ASP A 465 12.52 24.01 -3.01
N VAL A 466 13.25 23.06 -2.43
CA VAL A 466 12.75 21.70 -2.20
C VAL A 466 12.94 21.33 -0.73
N CYS A 467 11.83 21.03 -0.08
CA CYS A 467 11.74 20.74 1.35
C CYS A 467 11.25 19.30 1.56
N ILE A 468 11.81 18.63 2.57
CA ILE A 468 11.33 17.34 3.06
C ILE A 468 10.76 17.61 4.47
N PRO A 469 9.42 17.76 4.60
CA PRO A 469 8.81 18.08 5.88
C PRO A 469 8.96 16.96 6.89
N LYS A 470 9.09 17.34 8.16
CA LYS A 470 8.93 16.40 9.28
C LYS A 470 7.49 16.42 9.80
N PHE A 471 7.15 15.38 10.54
CA PHE A 471 5.87 15.32 11.23
C PHE A 471 5.65 16.58 12.08
N GLY A 472 4.46 17.17 11.97
CA GLY A 472 4.04 18.30 12.76
C GLY A 472 4.49 19.67 12.26
N GLU A 473 5.42 19.73 11.31
CA GLU A 473 5.89 20.98 10.73
C GLU A 473 4.77 21.69 9.97
N ALA A 474 4.68 23.00 10.17
CA ALA A 474 3.76 23.88 9.49
C ALA A 474 4.49 24.97 8.73
N TYR A 475 4.00 25.27 7.54
CA TYR A 475 4.56 26.25 6.63
C TYR A 475 3.51 27.28 6.27
N GLU A 476 3.87 28.56 6.35
CA GLU A 476 3.07 29.66 5.82
C GLU A 476 3.46 29.89 4.36
N LEU A 477 2.46 29.92 3.49
CA LEU A 477 2.61 30.01 2.04
C LEU A 477 2.17 31.41 1.60
N ASP A 478 3.04 32.40 1.81
CA ASP A 478 2.79 33.83 1.55
C ASP A 478 3.79 34.47 0.57
N GLY A 479 4.82 33.72 0.14
CA GLY A 479 5.85 34.15 -0.80
C GLY A 479 6.86 35.16 -0.25
N VAL A 480 6.83 35.45 1.07
CA VAL A 480 7.78 36.35 1.76
C VAL A 480 8.57 35.59 2.84
N LYS A 481 7.96 34.60 3.50
CA LYS A 481 8.59 33.67 4.43
C LYS A 481 8.03 32.26 4.24
N ASP A 482 8.53 31.53 3.25
CA ASP A 482 8.21 30.11 3.07
C ASP A 482 9.03 29.23 4.06
N GLY A 483 9.07 29.62 5.34
CA GLY A 483 9.78 28.93 6.41
C GLY A 483 8.86 28.11 7.30
N CYS A 484 9.41 27.12 8.01
CA CYS A 484 8.67 26.42 9.05
C CYS A 484 8.30 27.41 10.16
N ILE A 485 7.00 27.61 10.40
CA ILE A 485 6.47 28.59 11.37
C ILE A 485 6.12 27.96 12.72
N ASP A 486 5.85 26.67 12.74
CA ASP A 486 5.42 25.92 13.92
C ASP A 486 5.74 24.44 13.71
N CYS A 487 6.02 23.72 14.79
CA CYS A 487 6.21 22.27 14.75
C CYS A 487 5.64 21.69 16.03
N ILE A 488 4.65 20.81 15.88
CA ILE A 488 4.12 20.03 17.00
C ILE A 488 4.97 18.79 17.21
N ASP A 489 5.26 18.46 18.47
CA ASP A 489 5.95 17.21 18.82
C ASP A 489 5.22 16.02 18.20
N ASN A 490 5.96 15.06 17.64
CA ASN A 490 5.40 13.76 17.32
C ASN A 490 5.02 13.05 18.64
N PRO A 491 3.73 12.76 18.87
CA PRO A 491 3.29 12.10 20.10
C PRO A 491 3.91 10.71 20.29
N MET A 492 4.40 10.06 19.22
CA MET A 492 5.17 8.83 19.32
C MET A 492 6.56 9.03 19.92
N ASP A 493 7.24 10.16 19.74
CA ASP A 493 8.65 10.31 20.15
C ASP A 493 8.86 10.07 21.66
N LYS A 494 7.85 10.38 22.48
CA LYS A 494 7.86 10.14 23.94
C LYS A 494 7.57 8.68 24.32
N GLN A 495 7.03 7.90 23.38
CA GLN A 495 6.64 6.50 23.52
C GLN A 495 7.59 5.54 22.79
N ILE A 496 8.36 5.98 21.77
CA ILE A 496 9.32 5.17 21.00
C ILE A 496 10.25 4.42 21.95
N SER A 497 10.87 5.10 22.93
CA SER A 497 11.75 4.44 23.90
C SER A 497 11.07 3.34 24.72
N ARG A 498 9.77 3.46 24.99
CA ARG A 498 8.99 2.40 25.66
C ARG A 498 8.59 1.29 24.70
N ILE A 499 8.33 1.63 23.44
CA ILE A 499 7.95 0.68 22.40
C ILE A 499 9.15 -0.18 22.00
N GLU A 500 10.31 0.42 21.72
CA GLU A 500 11.58 -0.28 21.52
C GLU A 500 11.87 -1.24 22.68
N LEU A 501 11.62 -0.81 23.93
CA LEU A 501 11.76 -1.66 25.10
C LEU A 501 10.76 -2.83 25.09
N ILE A 502 9.50 -2.58 24.73
CA ILE A 502 8.45 -3.61 24.61
C ILE A 502 8.78 -4.60 23.48
N GLU A 503 9.25 -4.14 22.33
CA GLU A 503 9.67 -4.99 21.21
C GLU A 503 10.86 -5.85 21.59
N LYS A 504 11.88 -5.27 22.25
CA LYS A 504 12.98 -6.04 22.84
C LYS A 504 12.46 -7.08 23.83
N MET A 505 11.52 -6.73 24.70
CA MET A 505 10.91 -7.68 25.63
C MET A 505 10.12 -8.80 24.93
N GLN A 506 9.38 -8.49 23.86
CA GLN A 506 8.64 -9.48 23.08
C GLN A 506 9.56 -10.39 22.27
N ALA A 507 10.67 -9.86 21.73
CA ALA A 507 11.70 -10.64 21.08
C ALA A 507 12.34 -11.63 22.06
N LEU A 508 12.66 -11.17 23.27
CA LEU A 508 13.16 -12.04 24.35
C LEU A 508 12.11 -13.08 24.79
N GLU A 509 10.84 -12.70 24.90
CA GLU A 509 9.76 -13.65 25.21
C GLU A 509 9.65 -14.72 24.12
N LYS A 510 9.77 -14.33 22.84
CA LYS A 510 9.77 -15.25 21.71
C LYS A 510 10.98 -16.19 21.75
N GLU A 511 12.19 -15.68 22.00
CA GLU A 511 13.39 -16.51 22.14
C GLU A 511 13.27 -17.50 23.30
N LEU A 512 12.69 -17.08 24.42
CA LEU A 512 12.43 -17.97 25.56
C LEU A 512 11.44 -19.08 25.20
N VAL A 513 10.36 -18.75 24.50
CA VAL A 513 9.36 -19.73 24.04
C VAL A 513 9.96 -20.68 23.01
N ASP A 514 10.77 -20.17 22.07
CA ASP A 514 11.43 -21.00 21.05
C ASP A 514 12.44 -21.96 21.70
N MET A 515 13.21 -21.52 22.71
CA MET A 515 14.07 -22.41 23.50
C MET A 515 13.27 -23.44 24.33
N GLU A 516 12.15 -23.02 24.94
CA GLU A 516 11.29 -23.93 25.68
C GLU A 516 10.72 -25.02 24.74
N ASN A 517 10.38 -24.66 23.51
CA ASN A 517 9.96 -25.60 22.48
C ASN A 517 11.10 -26.51 22.02
N GLN A 518 12.33 -26.00 21.86
CA GLN A 518 13.51 -26.83 21.57
C GLN A 518 13.76 -27.86 22.67
N LEU A 519 13.60 -27.49 23.94
CA LEU A 519 13.69 -28.40 25.08
C LEU A 519 12.58 -29.46 25.12
N LYS A 520 11.37 -29.11 24.65
CA LYS A 520 10.21 -30.02 24.64
C LYS A 520 10.17 -30.96 23.44
N PHE A 521 10.64 -30.52 22.27
CA PHE A 521 10.57 -31.28 21.01
C PHE A 521 11.85 -32.08 20.70
N ASN A 522 13.03 -31.69 21.20
CA ASN A 522 14.27 -32.46 21.03
C ASN A 522 14.59 -33.34 22.25
N ILE A 523 13.75 -34.34 22.52
CA ILE A 523 14.12 -35.50 23.33
C ILE A 523 14.84 -36.51 22.41
N ASP A 524 15.93 -36.08 21.77
CA ASP A 524 16.80 -36.94 20.95
C ASP A 524 18.24 -36.85 21.47
N ASP A 525 18.95 -37.98 21.42
CA ASP A 525 20.16 -38.30 22.20
C ASP A 525 21.34 -37.30 22.11
N SER A 526 21.33 -36.34 21.17
CA SER A 526 22.37 -35.30 21.07
C SER A 526 22.28 -34.20 22.14
N MET A 527 21.08 -33.95 22.70
CA MET A 527 20.87 -32.94 23.76
C MET A 527 21.25 -33.46 25.17
N ASN A 528 21.46 -34.76 25.33
CA ASN A 528 21.98 -35.39 26.55
C ASN A 528 23.52 -35.37 26.64
N SER A 529 24.21 -34.82 25.64
CA SER A 529 25.65 -34.61 25.71
C SER A 529 25.96 -33.35 26.54
N ASP A 530 27.01 -33.41 27.38
CA ASP A 530 27.45 -32.28 28.21
C ASP A 530 27.69 -31.00 27.37
N ASP A 531 28.05 -31.13 26.09
CA ASP A 531 28.26 -30.00 25.18
C ASP A 531 26.96 -29.29 24.76
N GLY A 532 25.89 -30.05 24.51
CA GLY A 532 24.57 -29.50 24.17
C GLY A 532 23.97 -28.72 25.35
N MET A 533 24.09 -29.28 26.56
CA MET A 533 23.58 -28.65 27.77
C MET A 533 24.41 -27.41 28.19
N ASN A 534 25.72 -27.43 27.95
CA ASN A 534 26.59 -26.27 28.18
C ASN A 534 26.29 -25.11 27.22
N LYS A 535 26.04 -25.39 25.94
CA LYS A 535 25.62 -24.36 24.96
C LYS A 535 24.27 -23.74 25.32
N LEU A 536 23.32 -24.55 25.76
CA LEU A 536 22.02 -24.05 26.18
C LEU A 536 22.11 -23.19 27.45
N ASN A 537 22.89 -23.64 28.45
CA ASN A 537 23.16 -22.85 29.66
C ASN A 537 23.87 -21.53 29.35
N ALA A 538 24.81 -21.51 28.40
CA ALA A 538 25.45 -20.27 27.95
C ALA A 538 24.43 -19.30 27.34
N ARG A 539 23.51 -19.81 26.51
CA ARG A 539 22.45 -19.01 25.86
C ARG A 539 21.42 -18.47 26.86
N VAL A 540 21.03 -19.28 27.86
CA VAL A 540 20.16 -18.85 28.97
C VAL A 540 20.84 -17.77 29.82
N ASN A 541 22.15 -17.88 30.06
CA ASN A 541 22.89 -16.85 30.77
C ASN A 541 23.02 -15.56 29.96
N ASP A 542 23.20 -15.64 28.64
CA ASP A 542 23.25 -14.48 27.75
C ASP A 542 21.91 -13.73 27.75
N LEU A 543 20.80 -14.46 27.59
CA LEU A 543 19.45 -13.91 27.71
C LEU A 543 19.19 -13.28 29.08
N ARG A 544 19.67 -13.90 30.14
CA ARG A 544 19.59 -13.34 31.49
C ARG A 544 20.35 -12.03 31.60
N MET A 545 21.53 -11.91 30.97
CA MET A 545 22.30 -10.66 30.94
C MET A 545 21.56 -9.59 30.14
N GLN A 546 21.02 -9.92 28.97
CA GLN A 546 20.21 -8.99 28.16
C GLN A 546 18.96 -8.50 28.91
N ILE A 547 18.29 -9.37 29.69
CA ILE A 547 17.16 -8.98 30.55
C ILE A 547 17.62 -8.04 31.68
N ILE A 548 18.79 -8.29 32.28
CA ILE A 548 19.35 -7.44 33.35
C ILE A 548 19.74 -6.06 32.80
N GLU A 549 20.37 -6.00 31.63
CA GLU A 549 20.70 -4.74 30.94
C GLU A 549 19.43 -3.93 30.66
N LEU A 550 18.38 -4.57 30.14
CA LEU A 550 17.08 -3.94 29.93
C LEU A 550 16.42 -3.42 31.22
N MET A 551 16.58 -4.12 32.34
CA MET A 551 16.05 -3.68 33.63
C MET A 551 16.84 -2.53 34.25
N ASN A 552 18.14 -2.42 33.93
CA ASN A 552 19.03 -1.39 34.47
C ASN A 552 19.04 -0.11 33.62
N GLY A 553 18.51 -0.15 32.40
CA GLY A 553 18.36 1.02 31.53
C GLY A 553 19.68 1.51 30.91
N GLU A 554 20.63 0.60 30.65
CA GLU A 554 21.87 0.87 29.91
C GLU A 554 21.74 0.61 28.42
#